data_AF-A0A966ERS9-F1
#
_entry.id   AF-A0A966ERS9-F1
#
_cell.length_a   1.000
_cell.length_b   1.000
_cell.length_c   1.000
_cell.angle_alpha   90.00
_cell.angle_beta   90.00
_cell.angle_gamma   90.00
#
_symmetry.space_group_name_H-M   'P 1'
#
loop_
_entity.id
_entity.type
_entity.pdbx_description
1 polymer ?
#
loop_
_entity_poly.entity_id
_entity_poly.type
_entity_poly.pdbx_seq_one_letter_code
_entity_poly.pdbx_strand_id
1 'polypeptide(L)'
;LLAIKDFSGLALIYIILFVLFVPFVTGFSLMMKYAINYQIFEGLGVFKSIEKAYELFRKNWLISLEMAVILFLISFVAALAFALSASIILLPLFITGLVINALWLTWTITYIGIALTIFFGAVLSTFQISAWTGLFFHLKEKGGALAKLERLLKK
;
A
#
# COMPACT_ATOMS: atom_id res chain seq x y z
N LEU A 1 23.81 -34.06 9.22
CA LEU A 1 24.74 -33.22 8.43
C LEU A 1 24.49 -33.25 6.91
N LEU A 2 23.79 -34.26 6.35
CA LEU A 2 23.43 -34.29 4.92
C LEU A 2 22.25 -33.37 4.53
N ALA A 3 21.34 -33.04 5.46
CA ALA A 3 20.20 -32.15 5.19
C ALA A 3 20.57 -30.67 4.99
N ILE A 4 21.79 -30.26 5.35
CA ILE A 4 22.25 -28.86 5.25
C ILE A 4 22.85 -28.57 3.87
N LYS A 5 23.29 -29.60 3.13
CA LYS A 5 24.01 -29.43 1.86
C LYS A 5 23.08 -29.23 0.66
N ASP A 6 21.89 -29.85 0.66
CA ASP A 6 20.84 -29.58 -0.34
C ASP A 6 20.05 -28.29 -0.05
N PHE A 7 20.14 -27.82 1.21
CA PHE A 7 19.47 -26.59 1.65
C PHE A 7 20.08 -25.34 0.99
N SER A 8 21.37 -25.32 0.65
CA SER A 8 22.02 -24.14 0.08
C SER A 8 21.58 -23.86 -1.36
N GLY A 9 21.39 -24.90 -2.18
CA GLY A 9 20.95 -24.76 -3.57
C GLY A 9 19.49 -24.30 -3.67
N LEU A 10 18.60 -24.94 -2.90
CA LEU A 10 17.19 -24.55 -2.82
C LEU A 10 17.01 -23.17 -2.19
N ALA A 11 17.79 -22.82 -1.15
CA ALA A 11 17.76 -21.48 -0.58
C ALA A 11 18.22 -20.40 -1.56
N LEU A 12 19.27 -20.65 -2.34
CA LEU A 12 19.72 -19.73 -3.40
C LEU A 12 18.63 -19.52 -4.46
N ILE A 13 18.03 -20.60 -4.94
CA ILE A 13 16.93 -20.53 -5.91
C ILE A 13 15.75 -19.75 -5.32
N TYR A 14 15.40 -20.00 -4.06
CA TYR A 14 14.32 -19.30 -3.37
C TYR A 14 14.59 -17.80 -3.22
N ILE A 15 15.81 -17.43 -2.83
CA ILE A 15 16.23 -16.02 -2.72
C ILE A 15 16.16 -15.33 -4.09
N ILE A 16 16.67 -15.97 -5.14
CA ILE A 16 16.63 -15.42 -6.51
C ILE A 16 15.18 -15.24 -6.97
N LEU A 17 14.34 -16.27 -6.78
CA LEU A 17 12.91 -16.19 -7.07
C LEU A 17 12.27 -15.06 -6.29
N PHE A 18 12.49 -14.96 -4.99
CA PHE A 18 11.89 -13.92 -4.14
C PHE A 18 12.28 -12.51 -4.60
N VAL A 19 13.56 -12.28 -4.87
CA VAL A 19 14.09 -10.99 -5.33
C VAL A 19 13.52 -10.57 -6.68
N LEU A 20 13.22 -11.51 -7.58
CA LEU A 20 12.59 -11.22 -8.88
C LEU A 20 11.08 -11.10 -8.78
N PHE A 21 10.44 -11.97 -7.99
CA PHE A 21 8.99 -12.08 -7.92
C PHE A 21 8.36 -10.91 -7.16
N VAL A 22 9.02 -10.41 -6.10
CA VAL A 22 8.48 -9.29 -5.30
C VAL A 22 8.34 -8.00 -6.12
N PRO A 23 9.37 -7.51 -6.86
CA PRO A 23 9.24 -6.35 -7.72
C PRO A 23 8.25 -6.59 -8.86
N PHE A 24 8.23 -7.80 -9.43
CA PHE A 24 7.31 -8.16 -10.50
C PHE A 24 5.85 -8.07 -10.05
N VAL A 25 5.50 -8.70 -8.92
CA VAL A 25 4.14 -8.67 -8.36
C VAL A 25 3.76 -7.26 -7.92
N THR A 26 4.71 -6.50 -7.37
CA THR A 26 4.46 -5.12 -6.96
C THR A 26 4.19 -4.23 -8.19
N GLY A 27 5.00 -4.35 -9.24
CA GLY A 27 4.76 -3.66 -10.52
C GLY A 27 3.41 -4.04 -11.13
N PHE A 28 3.05 -5.32 -11.10
CA PHE A 28 1.75 -5.80 -11.55
C PHE A 28 0.60 -5.20 -10.71
N SER A 29 0.75 -5.13 -9.39
CA SER A 29 -0.25 -4.51 -8.50
C SER A 29 -0.47 -3.03 -8.83
N LEU A 30 0.61 -2.29 -9.13
CA LEU A 30 0.52 -0.89 -9.58
C LEU A 30 -0.19 -0.76 -10.93
N MET A 31 0.14 -1.63 -11.89
CA MET A 31 -0.51 -1.68 -13.19
C MET A 31 -2.02 -1.95 -13.06
N MET A 32 -2.43 -2.86 -12.17
CA MET A 32 -3.84 -3.16 -11.95
C MET A 32 -4.63 -1.96 -11.41
N LYS A 33 -4.03 -1.10 -10.58
CA LYS A 33 -4.67 0.15 -10.15
C LYS A 33 -4.98 1.08 -11.34
N TYR A 34 -4.08 1.17 -12.31
CA TYR A 34 -4.34 1.91 -13.55
C TYR A 34 -5.39 1.24 -14.43
N ALA A 35 -5.38 -0.09 -14.52
CA ALA A 35 -6.37 -0.83 -15.29
C ALA A 35 -7.79 -0.62 -14.75
N ILE A 36 -7.97 -0.63 -13.43
CA ILE A 36 -9.24 -0.31 -12.77
C ILE A 36 -9.68 1.12 -13.13
N ASN A 37 -8.77 2.10 -13.09
CA ASN A 37 -9.10 3.48 -13.47
C ASN A 37 -9.46 3.60 -14.95
N TYR A 38 -8.78 2.89 -15.86
CA TYR A 38 -9.18 2.83 -17.27
C TYR A 38 -10.56 2.21 -17.47
N GLN A 39 -10.89 1.15 -16.74
CA GLN A 39 -12.20 0.52 -16.82
C GLN A 39 -13.31 1.44 -16.28
N ILE A 40 -13.07 2.12 -15.15
CA ILE A 40 -14.06 2.99 -14.50
C ILE A 40 -14.26 4.30 -15.29
N PHE A 41 -13.18 4.97 -15.68
CA PHE A 41 -13.27 6.32 -16.27
C PHE A 41 -13.39 6.31 -17.80
N GLU A 42 -12.90 5.29 -18.50
CA GLU A 42 -13.02 5.18 -19.97
C GLU A 42 -13.99 4.09 -20.43
N GLY A 43 -14.58 3.31 -19.50
CA GLY A 43 -15.52 2.24 -19.86
C GLY A 43 -14.90 1.13 -20.72
N LEU A 44 -13.58 0.99 -20.71
CA LEU A 44 -12.88 0.01 -21.53
C LEU A 44 -13.12 -1.41 -21.00
N GLY A 45 -13.22 -2.38 -21.91
CA GLY A 45 -13.25 -3.80 -21.53
C GLY A 45 -11.99 -4.21 -20.76
N VAL A 46 -12.09 -5.24 -19.92
CA VAL A 46 -11.03 -5.68 -18.98
C VAL A 46 -9.67 -5.83 -19.68
N PHE A 47 -9.63 -6.53 -20.82
CA PHE A 47 -8.39 -6.76 -21.57
C PHE A 47 -7.79 -5.46 -22.14
N LYS A 48 -8.61 -4.57 -22.72
CA LYS A 48 -8.16 -3.28 -23.25
C LYS A 48 -7.68 -2.34 -22.14
N SER A 49 -8.30 -2.42 -20.96
CA SER A 49 -7.88 -1.64 -19.78
C SER A 49 -6.51 -2.07 -19.28
N ILE A 50 -6.23 -3.37 -19.26
CA ILE A 50 -4.91 -3.91 -18.88
C ILE A 50 -3.85 -3.50 -19.91
N GLU A 51 -4.16 -3.58 -21.20
CA GLU A 51 -3.23 -3.19 -22.27
C GLU A 51 -2.82 -1.71 -22.15
N LYS A 52 -3.80 -0.80 -22.04
CA LYS A 52 -3.51 0.63 -21.83
C LYS A 52 -2.78 0.90 -20.50
N ALA A 53 -3.15 0.19 -19.44
CA ALA A 53 -2.47 0.31 -18.15
C ALA A 53 -1.01 -0.12 -18.23
N TYR A 54 -0.71 -1.19 -18.96
CA TYR A 54 0.66 -1.65 -19.20
C TYR A 54 1.47 -0.61 -19.97
N GLU A 55 0.91 -0.02 -21.04
CA GLU A 55 1.57 1.04 -21.78
C GLU A 55 1.86 2.28 -20.91
N LEU A 56 0.88 2.71 -20.11
CA LEU A 56 1.03 3.85 -19.21
C LEU A 56 2.08 3.57 -18.12
N PHE A 57 2.03 2.37 -17.53
CA PHE A 57 2.98 1.93 -16.50
C PHE A 57 4.40 1.83 -17.06
N ARG A 58 4.60 1.19 -18.22
CA ARG A 58 5.93 1.05 -18.84
C ARG A 58 6.57 2.40 -19.13
N LYS A 59 5.78 3.38 -19.59
CA LYS A 59 6.26 4.75 -19.87
C LYS A 59 6.60 5.53 -18.59
N ASN A 60 5.93 5.26 -17.47
CA ASN A 60 6.01 6.05 -16.24
C ASN A 60 6.31 5.19 -15.00
N TRP A 61 7.08 4.12 -15.17
CA TRP A 61 7.30 3.11 -14.12
C TRP A 61 8.02 3.71 -12.91
N LEU A 62 9.00 4.59 -13.14
CA LEU A 62 9.78 5.25 -12.10
C LEU A 62 8.90 6.18 -11.25
N ILE A 63 8.00 6.93 -11.88
CA ILE A 63 7.06 7.85 -11.21
C ILE A 63 6.05 7.05 -10.38
N SER A 64 5.57 5.93 -10.94
CA SER A 64 4.68 5.02 -10.23
C SER A 64 5.35 4.45 -8.98
N LEU A 65 6.63 4.11 -9.07
CA LEU A 65 7.42 3.62 -7.93
C LEU A 65 7.68 4.73 -6.90
N GLU A 66 8.03 5.95 -7.34
CA GLU A 66 8.19 7.11 -6.45
C GLU A 66 6.90 7.34 -5.64
N MET A 67 5.75 7.30 -6.33
CA MET A 67 4.46 7.50 -5.67
C MET A 67 4.09 6.36 -4.72
N ALA A 68 4.44 5.12 -5.06
CA ALA A 68 4.27 3.97 -4.16
C ALA A 68 5.10 4.13 -2.87
N VAL A 69 6.36 4.55 -2.99
CA VAL A 69 7.25 4.79 -1.84
C VAL A 69 6.72 5.94 -0.97
N ILE A 70 6.29 7.05 -1.59
CA ILE A 70 5.71 8.18 -0.84
C ILE A 70 4.44 7.75 -0.10
N LEU A 71 3.52 7.06 -0.77
CA LEU A 71 2.30 6.57 -0.13
C LEU A 71 2.58 5.56 0.98
N PHE A 72 3.56 4.68 0.78
CA PHE A 72 4.01 3.75 1.81
C PHE A 72 4.50 4.50 3.05
N LEU A 73 5.40 5.48 2.90
CA LEU A 73 5.93 6.26 4.02
C LEU A 73 4.83 7.02 4.76
N ILE A 74 3.94 7.71 4.03
CA ILE A 74 2.80 8.43 4.63
C ILE A 74 1.90 7.45 5.39
N SER A 75 1.56 6.32 4.77
CA SER A 75 0.67 5.32 5.38
C SER A 75 1.30 4.66 6.61
N PHE A 76 2.60 4.37 6.54
CA PHE A 76 3.36 3.80 7.65
C PHE A 76 3.42 4.75 8.84
N VAL A 77 3.78 6.02 8.60
CA VAL A 77 3.82 7.05 9.65
C VAL A 77 2.43 7.28 10.25
N ALA A 78 1.39 7.37 9.42
CA ALA A 78 0.02 7.54 9.88
C ALA A 78 -0.45 6.35 10.73
N ALA A 79 -0.21 5.13 10.28
CA ALA A 79 -0.56 3.92 11.02
C ALA A 79 0.22 3.81 12.34
N LEU A 80 1.52 4.17 12.35
CA LEU A 80 2.33 4.20 13.56
C LEU A 80 1.80 5.23 14.55
N ALA A 81 1.48 6.45 14.10
CA ALA A 81 0.91 7.49 14.94
C ALA A 81 -0.47 7.09 15.51
N PHE A 82 -1.32 6.46 14.69
CA PHE A 82 -2.59 5.92 15.14
C PHE A 82 -2.41 4.81 16.18
N ALA A 83 -1.51 3.85 15.93
CA ALA A 83 -1.24 2.76 16.86
C ALA A 83 -0.69 3.28 18.21
N LEU A 84 0.23 4.24 18.18
CA LEU A 84 0.77 4.86 19.39
C LEU A 84 -0.32 5.60 20.17
N SER A 85 -1.08 6.48 19.51
CA SER A 85 -2.16 7.23 20.17
C SER A 85 -3.26 6.31 20.73
N ALA A 86 -3.68 5.29 19.96
CA ALA A 86 -4.61 4.27 20.42
C ALA A 86 -4.06 3.48 21.61
N SER A 87 -2.78 3.12 21.60
CA SER A 87 -2.14 2.41 22.71
C SER A 87 -2.02 3.27 23.97
N ILE A 88 -1.82 4.58 23.86
CA ILE A 88 -1.73 5.48 25.02
C ILE A 88 -3.11 5.71 25.64
N ILE A 89 -4.17 5.73 24.83
CA ILE A 89 -5.52 6.09 25.30
C ILE A 89 -6.35 4.84 25.64
N LEU A 90 -6.50 3.92 24.69
CA LEU A 90 -7.43 2.79 24.81
C LEU A 90 -6.87 1.69 25.71
N LEU A 91 -5.57 1.43 25.64
CA LEU A 91 -4.96 0.30 26.37
C LEU A 91 -5.00 0.50 27.90
N PRO A 92 -4.66 1.68 28.48
CA PRO A 92 -4.78 1.89 29.92
C PRO A 92 -6.23 1.79 30.41
N LEU A 93 -7.18 2.31 29.62
CA LEU A 93 -8.61 2.20 29.95
C LEU A 93 -9.07 0.73 29.92
N PHE A 94 -8.60 -0.04 28.92
CA PHE A 94 -8.90 -1.46 28.81
C PHE A 94 -8.34 -2.24 30.01
N ILE A 95 -7.07 -2.01 30.38
CA ILE A 95 -6.45 -2.62 31.56
C ILE A 95 -7.21 -2.22 32.83
N THR A 96 -7.58 -0.95 32.97
CA THR A 96 -8.35 -0.47 34.14
C THR A 96 -9.67 -1.23 34.26
N GLY A 97 -10.39 -1.41 33.16
CA GLY A 97 -11.61 -2.21 33.11
C GLY A 97 -11.41 -3.66 33.59
N LEU A 98 -10.30 -4.28 33.22
CA LEU A 98 -9.96 -5.64 33.68
C LEU A 98 -9.61 -5.67 35.18
N VAL A 99 -8.79 -4.73 35.66
CA VAL A 99 -8.31 -4.68 37.05
C VAL A 99 -9.47 -4.51 38.04
N ILE A 100 -10.45 -3.66 37.71
CA ILE A 100 -11.63 -3.43 38.56
C ILE A 100 -12.78 -4.42 38.28
N ASN A 101 -12.57 -5.37 37.36
CA ASN A 101 -13.59 -6.32 36.91
C ASN A 101 -14.88 -5.66 36.37
N ALA A 102 -14.74 -4.49 35.73
CA ALA A 102 -15.83 -3.81 35.04
C ALA A 102 -15.93 -4.33 33.60
N LEU A 103 -16.65 -5.44 33.43
CA LEU A 103 -16.86 -6.06 32.11
C LEU A 103 -17.50 -5.10 31.10
N TRP A 104 -18.48 -4.30 31.53
CA TRP A 104 -19.15 -3.32 30.66
C TRP A 104 -18.15 -2.32 30.05
N LEU A 105 -17.24 -1.79 30.86
CA LEU A 105 -16.21 -0.84 30.43
C LEU A 105 -15.24 -1.48 29.44
N THR A 106 -14.80 -2.71 29.74
CA THR A 106 -13.88 -3.48 28.89
C THR A 106 -14.47 -3.74 27.50
N TRP A 107 -15.75 -4.16 27.44
CA TRP A 107 -16.45 -4.38 26.17
C TRP A 107 -16.64 -3.07 25.40
N THR A 108 -17.08 -2.00 26.06
CA THR A 108 -17.26 -0.70 25.43
C THR A 108 -15.97 -0.20 24.78
N ILE A 109 -14.84 -0.25 25.48
CA ILE A 109 -13.54 0.18 24.94
C ILE A 109 -13.10 -0.70 23.77
N THR A 110 -13.35 -2.01 23.83
CA THR A 110 -13.04 -2.93 22.75
C THR A 110 -13.81 -2.58 21.47
N TYR A 111 -15.12 -2.34 21.58
CA TYR A 111 -15.94 -1.95 20.44
C TYR A 111 -15.53 -0.58 19.88
N ILE A 112 -15.20 0.39 20.74
CA ILE A 112 -14.68 1.69 20.33
C ILE A 112 -13.35 1.52 19.58
N GLY A 113 -12.43 0.68 20.08
CA GLY A 113 -11.15 0.42 19.44
C GLY A 113 -11.29 -0.22 18.05
N ILE A 114 -12.21 -1.19 17.91
CA ILE A 114 -12.53 -1.80 16.62
C ILE A 114 -13.11 -0.75 15.67
N ALA A 115 -14.10 0.03 16.12
CA ALA A 115 -14.72 1.07 15.32
C ALA A 115 -13.71 2.12 14.83
N LEU A 116 -12.82 2.58 15.72
CA LEU A 116 -11.75 3.52 15.37
C LEU A 116 -10.76 2.92 14.37
N THR A 117 -10.40 1.64 14.54
CA THR A 117 -9.48 0.96 13.62
C THR A 117 -10.08 0.83 12.22
N ILE A 118 -11.36 0.43 12.12
CA ILE A 118 -12.09 0.35 10.86
C ILE A 118 -12.18 1.74 10.21
N PHE A 119 -12.55 2.75 10.99
CA PHE A 119 -12.68 4.12 10.51
C PHE A 119 -11.35 4.65 9.97
N PHE A 120 -10.27 4.51 10.75
CA PHE A 120 -8.94 4.95 10.33
C PHE A 120 -8.47 4.21 9.07
N GLY A 121 -8.67 2.88 9.01
CA GLY A 121 -8.36 2.08 7.83
C GLY A 121 -9.14 2.53 6.59
N ALA A 122 -10.41 2.89 6.75
CA ALA A 122 -11.23 3.43 5.66
C ALA A 122 -10.68 4.76 5.16
N VAL A 123 -10.38 5.71 6.05
CA VAL A 123 -9.79 7.02 5.69
C VAL A 123 -8.47 6.84 4.95
N LEU A 124 -7.57 5.98 5.46
CA LEU A 124 -6.29 5.73 4.83
C LEU A 124 -6.42 5.07 3.45
N SER A 125 -7.36 4.13 3.31
CA SER A 125 -7.66 3.49 2.03
C SER A 125 -8.21 4.49 1.01
N THR A 126 -9.16 5.34 1.41
CA THR A 126 -9.70 6.42 0.55
C THR A 126 -8.62 7.39 0.12
N PHE A 127 -7.71 7.77 1.03
CA PHE A 127 -6.56 8.61 0.68
C PHE A 127 -5.65 7.94 -0.35
N GLN A 128 -5.29 6.67 -0.15
CA GLN A 128 -4.46 5.93 -1.10
C GLN A 128 -5.12 5.82 -2.48
N ILE A 129 -6.40 5.45 -2.55
CA ILE A 129 -7.14 5.35 -3.82
C ILE A 129 -7.17 6.71 -4.52
N SER A 130 -7.50 7.79 -3.78
CA SER A 130 -7.56 9.14 -4.33
C SER A 130 -6.20 9.59 -4.88
N ALA A 131 -5.11 9.28 -4.20
CA ALA A 131 -3.76 9.59 -4.66
C ALA A 131 -3.38 8.83 -5.94
N TRP A 132 -3.72 7.53 -6.02
CA TRP A 132 -3.47 6.72 -7.22
C TRP A 132 -4.30 7.20 -8.42
N THR A 133 -5.56 7.56 -8.20
CA THR A 133 -6.43 8.13 -9.23
C THR A 133 -5.95 9.52 -9.67
N GLY A 134 -5.50 10.36 -8.74
CA GLY A 134 -4.88 11.64 -9.05
C GLY A 134 -3.60 11.47 -9.90
N LEU A 135 -2.75 10.51 -9.56
CA LEU A 135 -1.58 10.18 -10.38
C LEU A 135 -1.97 9.71 -11.78
N PHE A 136 -2.99 8.85 -11.87
CA PHE A 136 -3.49 8.37 -13.16
C PHE A 136 -3.91 9.52 -14.08
N PHE A 137 -4.72 10.47 -13.57
CA PHE A 137 -5.09 11.66 -14.34
C PHE A 137 -3.88 12.51 -14.70
N HIS A 138 -2.95 12.71 -13.77
CA HIS A 138 -1.73 13.48 -14.02
C HIS A 138 -0.86 12.90 -15.14
N LEU A 139 -0.67 11.58 -15.15
CA LEU A 139 0.09 10.88 -16.18
C LEU A 139 -0.62 10.91 -17.54
N LYS A 140 -1.96 10.87 -17.53
CA LYS A 140 -2.79 10.90 -18.74
C LYS A 140 -2.86 12.29 -19.38
N GLU A 141 -3.10 13.35 -18.60
CA GLU A 141 -3.24 14.71 -19.12
C GLU A 141 -1.92 15.32 -19.62
N LYS A 142 -0.78 14.97 -19.01
CA LYS A 142 0.53 15.56 -19.35
C LYS A 142 1.37 14.78 -20.35
N GLY A 143 0.88 13.65 -20.89
CA GLY A 143 1.63 12.85 -21.87
C GLY A 143 2.98 12.31 -21.36
N GLY A 144 3.15 12.18 -20.03
CA GLY A 144 4.42 11.83 -19.38
C GLY A 144 5.07 13.03 -18.69
N ALA A 145 4.70 13.30 -17.44
CA ALA A 145 5.41 14.27 -16.61
C ALA A 145 6.79 13.69 -16.24
N LEU A 146 7.88 14.46 -16.36
CA LEU A 146 9.22 14.01 -15.91
C LEU A 146 9.22 13.70 -14.40
N ALA A 147 9.82 12.58 -14.00
CA ALA A 147 9.96 12.21 -12.59
C ALA A 147 10.69 13.30 -11.79
N LYS A 148 10.32 13.53 -10.52
CA LYS A 148 10.99 14.57 -9.71
C LYS A 148 12.47 14.25 -9.54
N LEU A 149 12.82 12.97 -9.44
CA LEU A 149 14.20 12.48 -9.41
C LEU A 149 14.95 12.77 -10.71
N GLU A 150 14.30 12.66 -11.86
CA GLU A 150 14.90 12.97 -13.17
C GLU A 150 15.13 14.49 -13.34
N ARG A 151 14.25 15.33 -12.78
CA ARG A 151 14.46 16.80 -12.74
C ARG A 151 15.63 17.20 -11.86
N LEU A 152 15.91 16.46 -10.79
CA LEU A 152 17.03 16.73 -9.90
C LEU A 152 18.37 16.25 -10.47
N LEU A 153 18.37 15.17 -11.26
CA LEU A 153 19.57 14.64 -11.91
C LEU A 153 19.98 15.41 -13.20
N LYS A 154 19.09 16.21 -13.78
CA LYS A 154 19.39 17.07 -14.95
C LYS A 154 19.91 18.47 -14.59
N LYS A 155 20.09 18.77 -13.30
CA LYS A 155 20.71 20.01 -12.80
C LYS A 155 22.11 19.72 -12.31
#